data_AF-A0A5R2N7Q0-F1
#
_entry.id   AF-A0A5R2N7Q0-F1
#
_cell.length_a   1.000
_cell.length_b   1.000
_cell.length_c   1.000
_cell.angle_alpha   90.00
_cell.angle_beta   90.00
_cell.angle_gamma   90.00
#
_symmetry.space_group_name_H-M   'P 1'
#
loop_
_entity.id
_entity.type
_entity.pdbx_description
1 polymer ?
#
loop_
_entity_poly.entity_id
_entity_poly.type
_entity_poly.pdbx_seq_one_letter_code
_entity_poly.pdbx_strand_id
1 'polypeptide(L)' 'MLDRPVALVTGANQGIGLQIARDLVAHGFTVLVGSRNFERGEAAARDIGQDATAF' A
#
# COMPACT_ATOMS: atom_id res chain seq x y z
N MET A 1 1.85 20.89 6.63
CA MET A 1 1.40 19.63 7.24
C MET A 1 1.27 18.62 6.11
N LEU A 2 1.47 17.32 6.34
CA LEU A 2 1.08 16.33 5.34
C LEU A 2 -0.45 16.38 5.24
N ASP A 3 -0.97 16.81 4.10
CA ASP A 3 -2.41 16.93 3.88
C ASP A 3 -3.11 15.55 3.86
N ARG A 4 -2.32 14.46 3.79
CA ARG A 4 -2.79 13.07 3.81
C ARG A 4 -1.90 12.22 4.76
N PRO A 5 -2.48 11.45 5.69
CA PRO A 5 -1.72 10.58 6.59
C PRO A 5 -1.04 9.44 5.82
N VAL A 6 0.11 8.97 6.33
CA VAL A 6 0.90 7.89 5.72
C VAL A 6 0.76 6.62 6.54
N ALA A 7 0.53 5.49 5.87
CA ALA A 7 0.48 4.16 6.49
C ALA A 7 1.49 3.20 5.86
N LEU A 8 2.32 2.56 6.68
CA LEU A 8 3.19 1.45 6.26
C LEU A 8 2.49 0.13 6.57
N VAL A 9 2.22 -0.67 5.54
CA VAL A 9 1.57 -1.97 5.68
C VAL A 9 2.56 -3.06 5.28
N THR A 10 2.93 -3.93 6.22
CA THR A 10 3.84 -5.06 5.95
C THR A 10 3.05 -6.27 5.45
N GLY A 11 3.63 -7.05 4.53
CA GLY A 11 2.91 -8.14 3.88
C GLY A 11 1.77 -7.67 2.98
N ALA A 12 1.80 -6.41 2.54
CA ALA A 12 0.74 -5.75 1.77
C ALA A 12 0.60 -6.26 0.33
N ASN A 13 1.45 -7.19 -0.10
CA ASN A 13 1.40 -7.77 -1.44
C ASN A 13 0.39 -8.91 -1.58
N GLN A 14 -0.30 -9.34 -0.51
CA GLN A 14 -1.25 -10.46 -0.55
C GLN A 14 -2.18 -10.49 0.67
N GLY A 15 -3.28 -11.23 0.56
CA GLY A 15 -4.18 -11.55 1.67
C GLY A 15 -4.72 -10.31 2.38
N ILE A 16 -4.77 -10.35 3.72
CA ILE A 16 -5.33 -9.28 4.55
C ILE A 16 -4.52 -7.99 4.42
N GLY A 17 -3.19 -8.06 4.32
CA GLY A 17 -2.35 -6.87 4.16
C GLY A 17 -2.69 -6.10 2.88
N LEU A 18 -2.98 -6.80 1.79
CA LEU A 18 -3.41 -6.18 0.53
C LEU A 18 -4.78 -5.51 0.67
N GLN A 19 -5.75 -6.16 1.32
CA GLN A 19 -7.07 -5.56 1.53
C GLN A 19 -6.98 -4.32 2.42
N ILE A 20 -6.21 -4.37 3.52
CA ILE A 20 -5.96 -3.21 4.39
C ILE A 20 -5.34 -2.06 3.59
N ALA A 21 -4.37 -2.34 2.73
CA ALA A 21 -3.73 -1.32 1.91
C ALA A 21 -4.72 -0.65 0.93
N ARG A 22 -5.61 -1.44 0.30
CA ARG A 22 -6.71 -0.92 -0.54
C ARG A 22 -7.66 -0.02 0.25
N ASP A 23 -8.09 -0.47 1.42
CA ASP A 23 -9.02 0.28 2.25
C ASP A 23 -8.39 1.59 2.72
N LEU A 24 -7.13 1.58 3.16
CA LEU A 24 -6.42 2.79 3.57
C LEU A 24 -6.29 3.83 2.45
N VAL A 25 -5.96 3.40 1.23
CA VAL A 25 -5.97 4.29 0.05
C VAL A 25 -7.36 4.88 -0.17
N ALA A 26 -8.41 4.07 -0.09
CA ALA A 26 -9.79 4.54 -0.22
C ALA A 26 -10.20 5.55 0.86
N HIS A 27 -9.59 5.48 2.05
CA HIS A 27 -9.78 6.43 3.15
C HIS A 27 -8.83 7.64 3.10
N GLY A 28 -8.10 7.82 1.99
CA GLY A 28 -7.30 9.02 1.73
C GLY A 28 -5.88 8.98 2.30
N PHE A 29 -5.38 7.80 2.68
CA PHE A 29 -3.99 7.62 3.09
C PHE A 29 -3.06 7.50 1.88
N THR A 30 -1.82 7.92 2.06
CA THR A 30 -0.70 7.43 1.26
C THR A 30 -0.19 6.13 1.87
N VAL A 31 -0.08 5.07 1.08
CA VAL A 31 0.22 3.73 1.59
C VAL A 31 1.57 3.24 1.07
N LEU A 32 2.44 2.83 2.00
CA LEU A 32 3.69 2.12 1.69
C LEU A 32 3.43 0.61 1.73
N VAL A 33 3.58 -0.04 0.59
CA VAL A 33 3.29 -1.46 0.37
C VAL A 33 4.56 -2.26 0.66
N GLY A 34 4.68 -2.72 1.90
CA GLY A 34 5.82 -3.51 2.35
C GLY A 34 5.75 -4.96 1.88
N SER A 35 6.78 -5.42 1.16
CA SER A 35 6.93 -6.83 0.78
C SER A 35 8.37 -7.30 0.85
N ARG A 36 8.58 -8.59 1.13
CA ARG A 36 9.91 -9.21 1.03
C ARG A 36 10.38 -9.36 -0.41
N ASN A 37 9.46 -9.39 -1.37
CA ASN A 37 9.77 -9.43 -2.79
C ASN A 37 9.29 -8.12 -3.41
N PHE A 38 10.24 -7.29 -3.84
CA PHE A 38 9.97 -5.95 -4.34
C PHE A 38 9.05 -5.96 -5.56
N GLU A 39 9.24 -6.87 -6.51
CA GLU A 39 8.40 -6.98 -7.72
C GLU A 39 6.93 -7.27 -7.37
N ARG A 40 6.70 -8.14 -6.38
CA ARG A 40 5.35 -8.42 -5.87
C ARG A 40 4.76 -7.20 -5.15
N GLY A 41 5.58 -6.44 -4.44
CA GLY A 41 5.19 -5.16 -3.84
C GLY A 41 4.78 -4.13 -4.89
N GLU A 42 5.55 -3.98 -5.97
CA GLU A 42 5.22 -3.07 -7.07
C GLU A 42 3.98 -3.49 -7.83
N ALA A 43 3.78 -4.78 -8.06
CA ALA A 43 2.55 -5.28 -8.67
C ALA A 43 1.33 -4.94 -7.78
N ALA A 44 1.44 -5.16 -6.47
CA ALA A 44 0.39 -4.82 -5.51
C ALA A 44 0.13 -3.31 -5.43
N ALA A 45 1.17 -2.47 -5.36
CA ALA A 45 1.01 -1.02 -5.37
C ALA A 45 0.29 -0.52 -6.64
N ARG A 46 0.65 -1.04 -7.82
CA ARG A 46 -0.04 -0.72 -9.07
C ARG A 46 -1.51 -1.12 -9.09
N ASP A 47 -1.82 -2.27 -8.51
CA ASP A 47 -3.18 -2.81 -8.39
C ASP A 47 -4.03 -2.08 -7.33
N ILE A 48 -3.40 -1.51 -6.30
CA ILE A 48 -4.06 -0.68 -5.29
C ILE A 48 -4.40 0.71 -5.87
N GLY A 49 -3.45 1.37 -6.55
CA GLY A 49 -3.66 2.66 -7.20
C GLY A 49 -2.61 3.72 -6.88
N GLN A 50 -2.82 4.95 -7.37
CA GLN A 50 -1.83 6.03 -7.40
C GLN A 50 -1.29 6.48 -6.03
N ASP A 51 -2.04 6.25 -4.95
CA ASP A 51 -1.66 6.64 -3.60
C ASP A 51 -0.90 5.51 -2.85
N ALA A 52 -0.58 4.41 -3.55
CA ALA A 52 0.21 3.29 -3.02
C ALA A 52 1.58 3.20 -3.71
N THR A 53 2.63 3.01 -2.92
CA THR A 53 4.02 2.88 -3.40
C THR A 53 4.69 1.68 -2.76
N ALA A 54 5.44 0.89 -3.53
CA ALA A 54 6.22 -0.23 -2.99
C ALA A 54 7.36 0.25 -2.08
N PHE A 55 7.57 -0.45 -0.96
CA PHE A 55 8.64 -0.20 0.01
C PHE A 55 9.32 -1.51 0.44
#